data_AF-A0A367YMZ0-F1
#
_entry.id   AF-A0A367YMZ0-F1
#
_cell.length_a   1.000
_cell.length_b   1.000
_cell.length_c   1.000
_cell.angle_alpha   90.00
_cell.angle_beta   90.00
_cell.angle_gamma   90.00
#
_symmetry.space_group_name_H-M   'P 1'
#
loop_
_entity.id
_entity.type
_entity.pdbx_description
1 polymer ?
#
loop_
_entity_poly.entity_id
_entity_poly.type
_entity_poly.pdbx_seq_one_letter_code
_entity_poly.pdbx_strand_id
1 'polypeptide(L)'
;MAYTEEQHLQQRRSGNGGVEEFAQEDGYESSSSTESEIDTAQEKSRRPKENAFTQQRLKAINPVLTAKTVIPLLVAIAIIFVPLGAAMWYASDRIEDITIEYSQCENEATYAAWTYIPEKYVDYNFRQNYGEIIQPSFAWRLTNDPSQPFEDERTVCQVQFQLFHPMKGPIYLYYRLHNFYANHRRFVKSFSEDQLNGKPASLDTIKNTVGQNCQPLSEINGTRIYPCGLIANSLFNDTFSSAFRAVNGTSADKTVPLTDEGIAWATDSNRFQKTRYNYTEIVPPPNWYKKFPNGYNATNVPDISTWPQFQNWMRPAALATFNKLALRNDTATLEAGQYQIDIGLHFPVLPYNGKKYIYITQRSVIGGKNDFLGISWIVAGGICFVLGLTLLVINFVKPRKTGDVNLLSWNQEKTKRDEQSAAAAAAGYGDGSSTGFEK
;
A
#
# COMPACT_ATOMS: atom_id res chain seq x y z
N MET A 1 30.98 -1.82 51.66
CA MET A 1 31.90 -2.85 52.17
C MET A 1 32.84 -3.22 51.02
N ALA A 2 34.09 -3.58 51.30
CA ALA A 2 35.07 -4.05 50.32
C ALA A 2 34.69 -5.49 49.83
N TYR A 3 35.26 -6.07 48.76
CA TYR A 3 36.62 -5.94 48.23
C TYR A 3 36.74 -5.93 46.70
N THR A 4 37.93 -5.50 46.26
CA THR A 4 38.55 -5.57 44.94
C THR A 4 39.24 -6.95 44.73
N GLU A 5 40.02 -7.29 43.70
CA GLU A 5 40.63 -6.60 42.53
C GLU A 5 40.15 -7.34 41.23
N GLU A 6 40.77 -7.44 40.04
CA GLU A 6 42.09 -7.06 39.50
C GLU A 6 41.97 -6.70 37.99
N GLN A 7 43.06 -6.30 37.35
CA GLN A 7 43.20 -6.14 35.89
C GLN A 7 44.57 -6.70 35.45
N HIS A 8 44.78 -7.04 34.16
CA HIS A 8 45.55 -6.24 33.18
C HIS A 8 45.94 -7.17 31.99
N LEU A 9 46.32 -6.75 30.76
CA LEU A 9 46.51 -5.42 30.17
C LEU A 9 46.27 -5.42 28.63
N GLN A 10 46.45 -4.26 28.00
CA GLN A 10 45.93 -3.82 26.70
C GLN A 10 46.68 -4.29 25.43
N GLN A 11 45.88 -4.43 24.35
CA GLN A 11 46.06 -3.94 22.97
C GLN A 11 47.46 -3.53 22.44
N ARG A 12 47.73 -3.91 21.18
CA ARG A 12 48.35 -3.02 20.17
C ARG A 12 47.61 -3.09 18.82
N ARG A 13 47.98 -2.22 17.88
CA ARG A 13 47.16 -1.73 16.76
C ARG A 13 47.79 -1.96 15.38
N SER A 14 46.93 -2.02 14.36
CA SER A 14 47.17 -1.70 12.94
C SER A 14 47.94 -2.71 12.07
N GLY A 15 47.35 -3.06 10.93
CA GLY A 15 47.89 -3.95 9.89
C GLY A 15 46.91 -4.02 8.71
N ASN A 16 47.11 -3.15 7.72
CA ASN A 16 46.16 -2.85 6.64
C ASN A 16 46.02 -3.95 5.57
N GLY A 17 44.88 -3.98 4.88
CA GLY A 17 44.73 -4.58 3.54
C GLY A 17 44.09 -5.97 3.50
N GLY A 18 42.97 -6.08 2.77
CA GLY A 18 42.46 -7.34 2.24
C GLY A 18 42.58 -7.34 0.72
N VAL A 19 42.94 -8.50 0.14
CA VAL A 19 42.96 -8.76 -1.30
C VAL A 19 42.37 -10.16 -1.52
N GLU A 20 41.71 -10.37 -2.65
CA GLU A 20 41.17 -11.66 -3.07
C GLU A 20 42.30 -12.61 -3.48
N GLU A 21 42.21 -13.91 -3.15
CA GLU A 21 43.16 -14.90 -3.65
C GLU A 21 42.41 -16.06 -4.33
N PHE A 22 42.76 -16.29 -5.59
CA PHE A 22 42.28 -17.43 -6.38
C PHE A 22 42.96 -18.70 -5.89
N ALA A 23 42.21 -19.79 -5.74
CA ALA A 23 42.80 -21.11 -5.60
C ALA A 23 43.26 -21.62 -6.98
N GLN A 24 44.57 -21.81 -7.15
CA GLN A 24 45.14 -22.60 -8.24
C GLN A 24 46.12 -23.65 -7.70
N GLU A 25 46.34 -24.70 -8.51
CA GLU A 25 47.35 -25.75 -8.41
C GLU A 25 48.74 -25.18 -8.01
N ASP A 26 49.64 -25.88 -7.32
CA ASP A 26 49.97 -27.31 -7.46
C ASP A 26 50.70 -27.89 -6.21
N GLY A 27 50.89 -29.22 -6.13
CA GLY A 27 51.50 -29.85 -4.94
C GLY A 27 51.91 -31.33 -5.03
N TYR A 28 53.01 -31.61 -5.74
CA TYR A 28 53.77 -32.88 -5.72
C TYR A 28 54.40 -33.13 -4.32
N GLU A 29 54.84 -34.31 -3.85
CA GLU A 29 55.11 -35.66 -4.39
C GLU A 29 55.04 -36.67 -3.18
N SER A 30 55.32 -37.99 -3.17
CA SER A 30 55.85 -39.01 -4.10
C SER A 30 55.54 -40.45 -3.62
N SER A 31 55.94 -41.45 -4.42
CA SER A 31 56.22 -42.87 -4.08
C SER A 31 55.05 -43.83 -3.78
N SER A 32 55.14 -45.13 -4.10
CA SER A 32 55.94 -45.84 -5.11
C SER A 32 55.46 -47.31 -5.22
N SER A 33 55.16 -47.79 -6.44
CA SER A 33 55.63 -49.08 -7.00
C SER A 33 54.91 -49.40 -8.32
N THR A 34 55.57 -50.17 -9.19
CA THR A 34 55.21 -50.39 -10.60
C THR A 34 54.60 -51.78 -10.80
N GLU A 35 53.61 -51.92 -11.70
CA GLU A 35 53.63 -52.81 -12.89
C GLU A 35 52.25 -53.20 -13.47
N SER A 36 52.29 -53.61 -14.73
CA SER A 36 51.21 -54.19 -15.56
C SER A 36 49.93 -53.36 -15.78
N GLU A 37 49.79 -52.88 -17.02
CA GLU A 37 48.47 -52.67 -17.61
C GLU A 37 47.72 -54.01 -17.70
N ILE A 38 46.54 -54.10 -17.12
CA ILE A 38 45.50 -55.04 -17.54
C ILE A 38 44.29 -54.20 -17.92
N ASP A 39 43.93 -54.21 -19.21
CA ASP A 39 42.79 -53.47 -19.76
C ASP A 39 41.46 -54.12 -19.36
N THR A 40 41.15 -54.08 -18.06
CA THR A 40 39.81 -54.38 -17.56
C THR A 40 38.88 -53.25 -17.97
N ALA A 41 38.33 -53.36 -19.17
CA ALA A 41 37.30 -52.47 -19.70
C ALA A 41 36.22 -52.24 -18.63
N GLN A 42 36.16 -51.02 -18.07
CA GLN A 42 35.16 -50.69 -17.05
C GLN A 42 33.77 -50.97 -17.61
N GLU A 43 33.04 -51.90 -16.98
CA GLU A 43 31.63 -52.12 -17.30
C GLU A 43 30.91 -50.77 -17.26
N LYS A 44 30.31 -50.37 -18.39
CA LYS A 44 29.50 -49.14 -18.48
C LYS A 44 28.18 -49.35 -17.74
N SER A 45 28.28 -49.38 -16.42
CA SER A 45 27.21 -49.70 -15.49
C SER A 45 26.05 -48.74 -15.71
N ARG A 46 24.90 -49.29 -16.09
CA ARG A 46 23.65 -48.53 -16.27
C ARG A 46 22.98 -48.20 -14.93
N ARG A 47 23.61 -48.53 -13.79
CA ARG A 47 23.15 -48.15 -12.45
C ARG A 47 23.10 -46.61 -12.36
N PRO A 48 21.96 -45.98 -12.04
CA PRO A 48 21.90 -44.55 -11.81
C PRO A 48 22.88 -44.13 -10.72
N LYS A 49 23.54 -42.97 -10.87
CA LYS A 49 24.45 -42.43 -9.84
C LYS A 49 23.77 -42.47 -8.47
N GLU A 50 24.46 -42.95 -7.45
CA GLU A 50 23.87 -43.17 -6.13
C GLU A 50 24.16 -41.98 -5.21
N ASN A 51 23.24 -41.01 -5.18
CA ASN A 51 23.30 -39.88 -4.26
C ASN A 51 21.88 -39.49 -3.77
N ALA A 52 21.80 -38.64 -2.75
CA ALA A 52 20.54 -38.28 -2.11
C ALA A 52 19.53 -37.60 -3.06
N PHE A 53 20.00 -36.93 -4.12
CA PHE A 53 19.13 -36.28 -5.11
C PHE A 53 18.57 -37.27 -6.11
N THR A 54 19.42 -38.06 -6.78
CA THR A 54 19.00 -39.04 -7.80
C THR A 54 18.16 -40.18 -7.21
N GLN A 55 18.40 -40.56 -5.96
CA GLN A 55 17.65 -41.59 -5.24
C GLN A 55 16.43 -41.04 -4.49
N GLN A 56 16.13 -39.75 -4.62
CA GLN A 56 15.02 -39.05 -3.93
C GLN A 56 15.06 -39.16 -2.38
N ARG A 57 16.26 -39.34 -1.81
CA ARG A 57 16.52 -39.43 -0.35
C ARG A 57 17.05 -38.11 0.21
N LEU A 58 16.56 -36.98 -0.30
CA LEU A 58 16.88 -35.65 0.23
C LEU A 58 16.36 -35.51 1.67
N LYS A 59 17.06 -34.72 2.49
CA LYS A 59 16.65 -34.43 3.87
C LYS A 59 15.36 -33.61 3.88
N ALA A 60 14.22 -34.29 4.04
CA ALA A 60 12.89 -33.70 4.11
C ALA A 60 12.33 -33.72 5.54
N ILE A 61 11.37 -32.83 5.80
CA ILE A 61 10.54 -32.82 7.02
C ILE A 61 9.10 -32.99 6.56
N ASN A 62 8.42 -34.02 7.06
CA ASN A 62 7.02 -34.33 6.74
C ASN A 62 6.14 -33.97 7.95
N PRO A 63 5.59 -32.74 8.04
CA PRO A 63 4.85 -32.29 9.21
C PRO A 63 3.48 -32.97 9.30
N VAL A 64 3.38 -34.04 10.09
CA VAL A 64 2.09 -34.69 10.39
C VAL A 64 1.28 -33.77 11.30
N LEU A 65 0.17 -33.23 10.78
CA LEU A 65 -0.76 -32.41 11.54
C LEU A 65 -1.50 -33.27 12.57
N THR A 66 -1.42 -32.89 13.85
CA THR A 66 -2.11 -33.57 14.95
C THR A 66 -2.80 -32.54 15.83
N ALA A 67 -3.81 -32.96 16.62
CA ALA A 67 -4.46 -32.06 17.57
C ALA A 67 -3.45 -31.37 18.53
N LYS A 68 -2.38 -32.08 18.93
CA LYS A 68 -1.31 -31.56 19.79
C LYS A 68 -0.44 -30.48 19.14
N THR A 69 -0.41 -30.37 17.81
CA THR A 69 0.36 -29.34 17.09
C THR A 69 -0.54 -28.25 16.51
N VAL A 70 -1.72 -28.61 15.99
CA VAL A 70 -2.65 -27.67 15.34
C VAL A 70 -3.39 -26.80 16.36
N ILE A 71 -3.87 -27.34 17.49
CA ILE A 71 -4.65 -26.55 18.45
C ILE A 71 -3.78 -25.46 19.11
N PRO A 72 -2.56 -25.73 19.62
CA PRO A 72 -1.69 -24.67 20.16
C PRO A 72 -1.29 -23.64 19.10
N LEU A 73 -1.10 -24.04 17.84
CA LEU A 73 -0.79 -23.12 16.74
C LEU A 73 -1.95 -22.15 16.47
N LEU A 74 -3.19 -22.64 16.36
CA LEU A 74 -4.37 -21.80 16.15
C LEU A 74 -4.60 -20.83 17.32
N VAL A 75 -4.42 -21.30 18.55
CA VAL A 75 -4.53 -20.47 19.76
C VAL A 75 -3.40 -19.42 19.83
N ALA A 76 -2.17 -19.77 19.48
CA ALA A 76 -1.05 -18.83 19.42
C ALA A 76 -1.26 -17.75 18.34
N ILE A 77 -1.77 -18.11 17.16
CA ILE A 77 -2.14 -17.15 16.11
C ILE A 77 -3.21 -16.19 16.65
N ALA A 78 -4.25 -16.67 17.31
CA ALA A 78 -5.28 -15.83 17.91
C ALA A 78 -4.73 -14.86 18.98
N ILE A 79 -3.87 -15.37 19.88
CA ILE A 79 -3.21 -14.58 20.94
C ILE A 79 -2.31 -13.46 20.37
N ILE A 80 -1.75 -13.64 19.18
CA ILE A 80 -0.94 -12.61 18.51
C ILE A 80 -1.84 -11.66 17.71
N PHE A 81 -2.79 -12.19 16.94
CA PHE A 81 -3.56 -11.41 15.96
C PHE A 81 -4.61 -10.52 16.61
N VAL A 82 -5.29 -10.96 17.67
CA VAL A 82 -6.35 -10.15 18.31
C VAL A 82 -5.79 -8.90 19.02
N PRO A 83 -4.73 -8.97 19.84
CA PRO A 83 -4.16 -7.77 20.47
C PRO A 83 -3.51 -6.81 19.47
N LEU A 84 -2.84 -7.34 18.43
CA LEU A 84 -2.27 -6.49 17.36
C LEU A 84 -3.38 -5.81 16.55
N GLY A 85 -4.41 -6.55 16.14
CA GLY A 85 -5.57 -5.99 15.44
C GLY A 85 -6.31 -4.93 16.27
N ALA A 86 -6.48 -5.17 17.58
CA ALA A 86 -7.07 -4.21 18.51
C ALA A 86 -6.21 -2.95 18.68
N ALA A 87 -4.88 -3.08 18.80
CA ALA A 87 -3.96 -1.94 18.87
C ALA A 87 -3.95 -1.13 17.56
N MET A 88 -4.02 -1.79 16.40
CA MET A 88 -4.09 -1.15 15.09
C MET A 88 -5.42 -0.44 14.85
N TRP A 89 -6.54 -1.06 15.27
CA TRP A 89 -7.86 -0.43 15.24
C TRP A 89 -7.90 0.81 16.15
N TYR A 90 -7.46 0.69 17.41
CA TYR A 90 -7.38 1.82 18.34
C TYR A 90 -6.46 2.96 17.83
N ALA A 91 -5.35 2.63 17.17
CA ALA A 91 -4.47 3.64 16.56
C ALA A 91 -5.10 4.34 15.34
N SER A 92 -6.03 3.68 14.64
CA SER A 92 -6.79 4.24 13.52
C SER A 92 -8.00 5.06 14.01
N ASP A 93 -8.74 4.57 15.00
CA ASP A 93 -9.89 5.25 15.60
C ASP A 93 -9.50 6.56 16.30
N ARG A 94 -8.27 6.64 16.81
CA ARG A 94 -7.70 7.87 17.36
C ARG A 94 -7.46 8.97 16.31
N ILE A 95 -7.50 8.70 15.00
CA ILE A 95 -7.18 9.69 13.97
C ILE A 95 -8.38 10.61 13.74
N GLU A 96 -8.12 11.92 13.82
CA GLU A 96 -9.13 12.96 13.54
C GLU A 96 -8.98 13.45 12.09
N ASP A 97 -10.09 13.48 11.35
CA ASP A 97 -10.12 13.90 9.94
C ASP A 97 -11.43 14.59 9.51
N ILE A 98 -11.35 15.30 8.37
CA ILE A 98 -12.44 16.06 7.74
C ILE A 98 -12.33 15.89 6.23
N THR A 99 -13.41 15.45 5.59
CA THR A 99 -13.59 15.45 4.13
C THR A 99 -14.68 16.46 3.75
N ILE A 100 -14.39 17.41 2.86
CA ILE A 100 -15.38 18.36 2.33
C ILE A 100 -15.36 18.31 0.80
N GLU A 101 -16.48 17.91 0.20
CA GLU A 101 -16.70 17.92 -1.24
C GLU A 101 -17.00 19.34 -1.73
N TYR A 102 -16.16 19.86 -2.63
CA TYR A 102 -16.36 21.19 -3.22
C TYR A 102 -16.65 21.15 -4.73
N SER A 103 -16.91 19.95 -5.28
CA SER A 103 -17.29 19.72 -6.69
C SER A 103 -18.41 20.63 -7.20
N GLN A 104 -19.33 21.04 -6.32
CA GLN A 104 -20.54 21.80 -6.64
C GLN A 104 -20.52 23.23 -6.10
N CYS A 105 -19.39 23.72 -5.59
CA CYS A 105 -19.31 25.07 -4.99
C CYS A 105 -19.74 26.17 -5.99
N GLU A 106 -19.39 26.01 -7.28
CA GLU A 106 -19.80 26.91 -8.38
C GLU A 106 -21.33 26.97 -8.60
N ASN A 107 -22.05 25.91 -8.24
CA ASN A 107 -23.48 25.73 -8.53
C ASN A 107 -24.38 25.91 -7.31
N GLU A 108 -23.89 25.60 -6.10
CA GLU A 108 -24.68 25.62 -4.85
C GLU A 108 -24.25 26.70 -3.83
N ALA A 109 -23.07 27.32 -3.97
CA ALA A 109 -22.64 28.41 -3.09
C ALA A 109 -22.92 29.80 -3.69
N THR A 110 -22.96 30.85 -2.85
CA THR A 110 -23.26 32.22 -3.30
C THR A 110 -22.06 33.15 -3.17
N TYR A 111 -22.03 34.21 -4.00
CA TYR A 111 -21.08 35.33 -3.85
C TYR A 111 -21.47 36.33 -2.75
N ALA A 112 -22.76 36.38 -2.36
CA ALA A 112 -23.29 37.42 -1.50
C ALA A 112 -23.12 37.12 0.00
N ALA A 113 -23.21 35.85 0.39
CA ALA A 113 -23.20 35.43 1.79
C ALA A 113 -22.56 34.05 1.98
N TRP A 114 -22.07 33.81 3.20
CA TRP A 114 -21.75 32.47 3.67
C TRP A 114 -23.02 31.62 3.73
N THR A 115 -22.95 30.41 3.19
CA THR A 115 -24.05 29.44 3.16
C THR A 115 -23.54 28.10 3.71
N TYR A 116 -24.37 27.39 4.47
CA TYR A 116 -23.98 26.10 5.05
C TYR A 116 -23.74 25.07 3.95
N ILE A 117 -22.70 24.26 4.09
CA ILE A 117 -22.43 23.13 3.19
C ILE A 117 -23.40 22.00 3.54
N PRO A 118 -24.22 21.49 2.59
CA PRO A 118 -25.13 20.38 2.85
C PRO A 118 -24.40 19.12 3.34
N GLU A 119 -24.99 18.39 4.30
CA GLU A 119 -24.41 17.19 4.92
C GLU A 119 -23.95 16.12 3.90
N LYS A 120 -24.63 16.02 2.74
CA LYS A 120 -24.25 15.17 1.58
C LYS A 120 -22.82 15.39 1.06
N TYR A 121 -22.16 16.49 1.44
CA TYR A 121 -20.82 16.87 1.01
C TYR A 121 -19.78 16.88 2.13
N VAL A 122 -20.16 16.56 3.37
CA VAL A 122 -19.24 16.60 4.52
C VAL A 122 -19.24 15.26 5.25
N ASP A 123 -18.03 14.77 5.51
CA ASP A 123 -17.76 13.58 6.33
C ASP A 123 -16.64 13.95 7.31
N TYR A 124 -16.76 13.60 8.58
CA TYR A 124 -15.81 14.02 9.61
C TYR A 124 -15.71 12.99 10.75
N ASN A 125 -14.50 12.77 11.24
CA ASN A 125 -14.22 11.95 12.41
C ASN A 125 -13.52 12.80 13.46
N PHE A 126 -14.25 13.18 14.51
CA PHE A 126 -13.72 13.88 15.68
C PHE A 126 -13.88 13.02 16.93
N ARG A 127 -12.93 13.12 17.87
CA ARG A 127 -13.03 12.44 19.17
C ARG A 127 -14.10 13.10 20.04
N GLN A 128 -15.33 12.59 19.97
CA GLN A 128 -16.42 13.08 20.83
C GLN A 128 -16.13 12.78 22.30
N ASN A 129 -16.32 13.78 23.17
CA ASN A 129 -16.45 13.55 24.60
C ASN A 129 -17.88 13.10 24.93
N TYR A 130 -18.03 12.16 25.85
CA TYR A 130 -19.32 11.53 26.15
C TYR A 130 -20.27 12.52 26.85
N GLY A 131 -21.23 13.06 26.09
CA GLY A 131 -22.30 13.93 26.61
C GLY A 131 -22.69 15.10 25.72
N GLU A 132 -21.86 15.51 24.76
CA GLU A 132 -22.10 16.69 23.93
C GLU A 132 -22.33 16.32 22.45
N ILE A 133 -23.57 16.45 21.97
CA ILE A 133 -23.91 16.32 20.54
C ILE A 133 -23.66 17.68 19.88
N ILE A 134 -22.43 17.93 19.43
CA ILE A 134 -22.08 19.16 18.71
C ILE A 134 -21.75 18.82 17.24
N GLN A 135 -22.62 19.22 16.32
CA GLN A 135 -22.36 19.16 14.88
C GLN A 135 -21.48 20.36 14.47
N PRO A 136 -20.37 20.17 13.73
CA PRO A 136 -19.50 21.28 13.34
C PRO A 136 -20.12 22.13 12.24
N SER A 137 -19.97 23.44 12.35
CA SER A 137 -20.37 24.36 11.29
C SER A 137 -19.41 24.28 10.11
N PHE A 138 -19.94 23.91 8.94
CA PHE A 138 -19.26 23.97 7.66
C PHE A 138 -20.02 24.93 6.75
N ALA A 139 -19.31 25.92 6.19
CA ALA A 139 -19.88 26.94 5.33
C ALA A 139 -19.00 27.22 4.13
N TRP A 140 -19.61 27.56 3.00
CA TRP A 140 -18.92 28.01 1.79
C TRP A 140 -19.48 29.33 1.27
N ARG A 141 -18.66 30.02 0.48
CA ARG A 141 -19.07 31.11 -0.42
C ARG A 141 -18.15 31.16 -1.63
N LEU A 142 -18.63 31.77 -2.70
CA LEU A 142 -17.79 32.13 -3.84
C LEU A 142 -17.17 33.52 -3.61
N THR A 143 -15.96 33.71 -4.10
CA THR A 143 -15.33 35.00 -4.33
C THR A 143 -14.60 34.96 -5.66
N ASN A 144 -14.19 36.13 -6.17
CA ASN A 144 -13.34 36.20 -7.37
C ASN A 144 -11.93 36.64 -6.98
N ASP A 145 -10.92 36.02 -7.60
CA ASP A 145 -9.53 36.48 -7.62
C ASP A 145 -9.30 37.32 -8.89
N PRO A 146 -9.27 38.66 -8.81
CA PRO A 146 -9.08 39.52 -9.97
C PRO A 146 -7.64 39.49 -10.52
N SER A 147 -6.71 38.77 -9.88
CA SER A 147 -5.34 38.61 -10.40
C SER A 147 -5.26 37.55 -11.51
N GLN A 148 -6.24 36.65 -11.64
CA GLN A 148 -6.25 35.65 -12.70
C GLN A 148 -6.64 36.29 -14.06
N PRO A 149 -5.86 36.04 -15.14
CA PRO A 149 -6.08 36.67 -16.43
C PRO A 149 -7.34 36.13 -17.14
N PHE A 150 -7.69 34.86 -16.93
CA PHE A 150 -8.87 34.23 -17.51
C PHE A 150 -10.07 34.34 -16.56
N GLU A 151 -11.21 34.83 -17.06
CA GLU A 151 -12.44 35.00 -16.27
C GLU A 151 -12.89 33.68 -15.60
N ASP A 152 -12.75 32.55 -16.31
CA ASP A 152 -13.12 31.21 -15.84
C ASP A 152 -12.04 30.53 -14.97
N GLU A 153 -10.98 31.25 -14.59
CA GLU A 153 -10.07 30.89 -13.47
C GLU A 153 -10.22 31.82 -12.27
N ARG A 154 -11.04 32.89 -12.34
CA ARG A 154 -11.20 33.82 -11.21
C ARG A 154 -11.99 33.21 -10.05
N THR A 155 -12.79 32.18 -10.29
CA THR A 155 -13.70 31.63 -9.27
C THR A 155 -12.93 30.93 -8.14
N VAL A 156 -13.11 31.42 -6.92
CA VAL A 156 -12.52 30.87 -5.70
C VAL A 156 -13.64 30.43 -4.76
N CYS A 157 -13.65 29.14 -4.41
CA CYS A 157 -14.47 28.63 -3.31
C CYS A 157 -13.76 28.90 -1.99
N GLN A 158 -14.31 29.75 -1.14
CA GLN A 158 -13.83 29.90 0.23
C GLN A 158 -14.63 28.93 1.12
N VAL A 159 -13.93 28.06 1.84
CA VAL A 159 -14.52 27.05 2.73
C VAL A 159 -14.14 27.35 4.16
N GLN A 160 -15.13 27.52 5.02
CA GLN A 160 -15.00 27.62 6.46
C GLN A 160 -15.41 26.31 7.14
N PHE A 161 -14.61 25.86 8.11
CA PHE A 161 -14.83 24.65 8.89
C PHE A 161 -14.57 24.91 10.38
N GLN A 162 -15.29 24.23 11.26
CA GLN A 162 -15.22 24.40 12.71
C GLN A 162 -14.57 23.20 13.40
N LEU A 163 -13.77 23.49 14.44
CA LEU A 163 -13.15 22.53 15.33
C LEU A 163 -13.58 22.83 16.77
N PHE A 164 -14.20 21.86 17.44
CA PHE A 164 -14.54 21.98 18.87
C PHE A 164 -13.41 21.56 19.80
N HIS A 165 -12.50 20.73 19.31
CA HIS A 165 -11.39 20.16 20.07
C HIS A 165 -10.08 20.30 19.27
N PRO A 166 -8.92 20.46 19.93
CA PRO A 166 -7.66 20.73 19.25
C PRO A 166 -7.12 19.50 18.50
N MET A 167 -7.16 19.56 17.17
CA MET A 167 -6.60 18.55 16.28
C MET A 167 -5.08 18.70 16.28
N LYS A 168 -4.40 17.80 17.01
CA LYS A 168 -2.93 17.81 17.17
C LYS A 168 -2.21 17.51 15.86
N GLY A 169 -1.09 18.18 15.62
CA GLY A 169 -0.20 17.89 14.49
C GLY A 169 0.49 16.52 14.58
N PRO A 170 1.07 16.03 13.47
CA PRO A 170 1.19 16.68 12.16
C PRO A 170 -0.12 16.68 11.35
N ILE A 171 -0.39 17.80 10.68
CA ILE A 171 -1.60 18.06 9.88
C ILE A 171 -1.28 17.99 8.40
N TYR A 172 -2.12 17.29 7.63
CA TYR A 172 -1.98 17.13 6.18
C TYR A 172 -3.25 17.56 5.47
N LEU A 173 -3.10 18.42 4.45
CA LEU A 173 -4.16 18.77 3.50
C LEU A 173 -3.94 17.96 2.22
N TYR A 174 -4.78 16.96 2.01
CA TYR A 174 -4.88 16.25 0.73
C TYR A 174 -5.99 16.87 -0.12
N TYR A 175 -5.85 16.81 -1.45
CA TYR A 175 -7.01 16.76 -2.34
C TYR A 175 -7.36 15.30 -2.63
N ARG A 176 -8.66 14.99 -2.65
CA ARG A 176 -9.19 13.69 -3.06
C ARG A 176 -9.90 13.85 -4.39
N LEU A 177 -9.58 12.99 -5.34
CA LEU A 177 -10.36 12.82 -6.58
C LEU A 177 -11.12 11.50 -6.49
N HIS A 178 -12.35 11.51 -7.03
CA HIS A 178 -13.21 10.35 -7.19
C HIS A 178 -13.62 10.20 -8.66
N ASN A 179 -13.74 8.95 -9.11
CA ASN A 179 -14.04 8.59 -10.51
C ASN A 179 -13.01 9.11 -11.53
N PHE A 180 -11.73 9.21 -11.14
CA PHE A 180 -10.62 9.59 -12.02
C PHE A 180 -9.67 8.40 -12.23
N TYR A 181 -9.69 7.80 -13.42
CA TYR A 181 -8.99 6.54 -13.73
C TYR A 181 -7.49 6.70 -14.03
N ALA A 182 -6.73 7.22 -13.05
CA ALA A 182 -5.27 7.30 -13.11
C ALA A 182 -4.58 5.94 -13.32
N ASN A 183 -5.27 4.83 -13.00
CA ASN A 183 -4.79 3.46 -13.18
C ASN A 183 -5.02 2.88 -14.60
N HIS A 184 -5.64 3.63 -15.52
CA HIS A 184 -5.95 3.12 -16.85
C HIS A 184 -4.68 2.75 -17.65
N ARG A 185 -4.67 1.58 -18.32
CA ARG A 185 -3.48 0.99 -18.98
C ARG A 185 -2.73 1.94 -19.92
N ARG A 186 -3.43 2.82 -20.66
CA ARG A 186 -2.80 3.83 -21.53
C ARG A 186 -2.29 5.02 -20.73
N PHE A 187 -3.03 5.47 -19.70
CA PHE A 187 -2.68 6.63 -18.88
C PHE A 187 -1.38 6.39 -18.11
N VAL A 188 -1.28 5.28 -17.36
CA VAL A 188 -0.11 4.93 -16.53
C VAL A 188 1.21 4.86 -17.32
N LYS A 189 1.15 4.64 -18.64
CA LYS A 189 2.32 4.53 -19.53
C LYS A 189 2.58 5.77 -20.37
N SER A 190 1.72 6.79 -20.28
CA SER A 190 1.76 7.98 -21.14
C SER A 190 2.60 9.09 -20.53
N PHE A 191 3.92 8.90 -20.62
CA PHE A 191 4.97 9.86 -20.25
C PHE A 191 6.32 9.45 -20.91
N SER A 192 7.36 10.27 -20.78
CA SER A 192 8.73 9.93 -21.19
C SER A 192 9.68 10.00 -19.99
N GLU A 193 10.27 8.85 -19.62
CA GLU A 193 11.22 8.77 -18.51
C GLU A 193 12.49 9.61 -18.80
N ASP A 194 12.94 9.69 -20.05
CA ASP A 194 14.08 10.55 -20.43
C ASP A 194 13.80 12.04 -20.22
N GLN A 195 12.58 12.51 -20.52
CA GLN A 195 12.18 13.90 -20.21
C GLN A 195 12.13 14.17 -18.70
N LEU A 196 11.66 13.21 -17.89
CA LEU A 196 11.65 13.36 -16.43
C LEU A 196 13.08 13.43 -15.88
N ASN A 197 13.99 12.60 -16.39
CA ASN A 197 15.42 12.65 -16.09
C ASN A 197 16.16 13.81 -16.80
N GLY A 198 15.43 14.83 -17.28
CA GLY A 198 15.95 16.09 -17.82
C GLY A 198 16.71 15.97 -19.15
N LYS A 199 16.71 14.81 -19.80
CA LYS A 199 17.43 14.58 -21.06
C LYS A 199 16.66 15.22 -22.23
N PRO A 200 17.35 15.78 -23.24
CA PRO A 200 16.70 16.33 -24.42
C PRO A 200 16.33 15.20 -25.41
N ALA A 201 15.34 14.38 -25.04
CA ALA A 201 14.92 13.22 -25.83
C ALA A 201 14.39 13.62 -27.23
N SER A 202 14.69 12.81 -28.24
CA SER A 202 14.22 13.07 -29.61
C SER A 202 12.71 12.87 -29.76
N LEU A 203 12.12 13.45 -30.82
CA LEU A 203 10.70 13.25 -31.14
C LEU A 203 10.36 11.77 -31.34
N ASP A 204 11.22 11.02 -32.04
CA ASP A 204 11.04 9.58 -32.23
C ASP A 204 11.07 8.84 -30.88
N THR A 205 12.06 9.15 -30.02
CA THR A 205 12.19 8.55 -28.69
C THR A 205 10.94 8.75 -27.83
N ILE A 206 10.40 9.98 -27.74
CA ILE A 206 9.20 10.24 -26.93
C ILE A 206 7.90 9.66 -27.53
N LYS A 207 7.89 9.36 -28.84
CA LYS A 207 6.69 8.95 -29.60
C LYS A 207 6.59 7.44 -29.82
N ASN A 208 7.71 6.79 -30.13
CA ASN A 208 7.77 5.43 -30.67
C ASN A 208 8.45 4.40 -29.74
N THR A 209 9.02 4.81 -28.61
CA THR A 209 9.63 3.89 -27.62
C THR A 209 8.65 2.80 -27.18
N VAL A 210 9.13 1.55 -27.16
CA VAL A 210 8.31 0.39 -26.77
C VAL A 210 8.01 0.42 -25.27
N GLY A 211 6.73 0.31 -24.91
CA GLY A 211 6.29 0.21 -23.52
C GLY A 211 5.82 1.52 -22.92
N GLN A 212 6.74 2.43 -22.57
CA GLN A 212 6.45 3.77 -22.05
C GLN A 212 6.76 4.80 -23.14
N ASN A 213 5.77 5.61 -23.52
CA ASN A 213 5.90 6.67 -24.50
C ASN A 213 4.75 7.68 -24.33
N CYS A 214 4.88 8.87 -24.90
CA CYS A 214 3.95 9.96 -24.65
C CYS A 214 2.64 9.91 -25.46
N GLN A 215 2.34 8.84 -26.20
CA GLN A 215 1.13 8.75 -27.02
C GLN A 215 -0.16 8.92 -26.19
N PRO A 216 -1.15 9.70 -26.66
CA PRO A 216 -1.21 10.45 -27.92
C PRO A 216 -0.57 11.86 -27.89
N LEU A 217 -0.12 12.32 -26.72
CA LEU A 217 0.39 13.69 -26.50
C LEU A 217 1.92 13.74 -26.50
N SER A 218 2.55 13.34 -27.61
CA SER A 218 3.99 13.48 -27.85
C SER A 218 4.39 14.82 -28.51
N GLU A 219 3.52 15.39 -29.34
CA GLU A 219 3.83 16.55 -30.18
C GLU A 219 2.60 17.40 -30.48
N ILE A 220 2.82 18.65 -30.91
CA ILE A 220 1.84 19.52 -31.56
C ILE A 220 2.50 20.08 -32.82
N ASN A 221 1.92 19.84 -34.00
CA ASN A 221 2.42 20.32 -35.30
C ASN A 221 3.91 20.01 -35.56
N GLY A 222 4.42 18.87 -35.07
CA GLY A 222 5.83 18.45 -35.17
C GLY A 222 6.75 18.95 -34.05
N THR A 223 6.31 19.92 -33.24
CA THR A 223 7.06 20.38 -32.06
C THR A 223 6.80 19.48 -30.87
N ARG A 224 7.85 19.10 -30.13
CA ARG A 224 7.76 18.18 -28.98
C ARG A 224 6.94 18.80 -27.84
N ILE A 225 6.07 18.03 -27.20
CA ILE A 225 5.48 18.47 -25.92
C ILE A 225 6.52 18.27 -24.80
N TYR A 226 6.55 19.18 -23.82
CA TYR A 226 7.26 19.00 -22.55
C TYR A 226 6.45 19.57 -21.37
N PRO A 227 6.27 18.81 -20.28
CA PRO A 227 6.48 17.36 -20.15
C PRO A 227 5.38 16.59 -20.92
N CYS A 228 5.74 15.62 -21.75
CA CYS A 228 4.78 14.97 -22.64
C CYS A 228 3.94 13.85 -21.99
N GLY A 229 2.83 13.50 -22.65
CA GLY A 229 1.93 12.40 -22.25
C GLY A 229 0.71 12.82 -21.43
N LEU A 230 -0.24 11.89 -21.29
CA LEU A 230 -1.54 12.12 -20.65
C LEU A 230 -1.42 12.50 -19.18
N ILE A 231 -0.47 11.92 -18.44
CA ILE A 231 -0.32 12.17 -17.00
C ILE A 231 0.02 13.64 -16.75
N ALA A 232 1.03 14.16 -17.45
CA ALA A 232 1.44 15.56 -17.34
C ALA A 232 0.35 16.52 -17.83
N ASN A 233 -0.28 16.21 -18.97
CA ASN A 233 -1.36 17.05 -19.51
C ASN A 233 -2.56 17.16 -18.54
N SER A 234 -2.96 16.08 -17.87
CA SER A 234 -4.09 16.10 -16.93
C SER A 234 -3.71 16.54 -15.51
N LEU A 235 -2.64 17.32 -15.33
CA LEU A 235 -2.19 17.80 -14.02
C LEU A 235 -3.34 18.51 -13.28
N PHE A 236 -3.61 18.06 -12.05
CA PHE A 236 -4.54 18.72 -11.16
C PHE A 236 -4.05 20.14 -10.80
N ASN A 237 -4.86 21.15 -11.09
CA ASN A 237 -4.47 22.56 -11.09
C ASN A 237 -5.29 23.47 -10.16
N ASP A 238 -6.27 22.96 -9.38
CA ASP A 238 -6.89 23.78 -8.31
C ASP A 238 -5.80 24.28 -7.34
N THR A 239 -5.93 25.54 -6.90
CA THR A 239 -4.98 26.17 -5.96
C THR A 239 -5.54 26.18 -4.54
N PHE A 240 -4.68 26.10 -3.53
CA PHE A 240 -5.05 26.15 -2.11
C PHE A 240 -4.28 27.27 -1.41
N SER A 241 -4.91 28.01 -0.50
CA SER A 241 -4.22 29.00 0.32
C SER A 241 -3.19 28.34 1.26
N SER A 242 -1.99 28.92 1.35
CA SER A 242 -0.86 28.45 2.17
C SER A 242 -1.04 28.60 3.71
N ALA A 243 -2.28 28.66 4.18
CA ALA A 243 -2.64 28.67 5.59
C ALA A 243 -4.11 28.26 5.80
N PHE A 244 -4.39 27.60 6.92
CA PHE A 244 -5.72 27.60 7.52
C PHE A 244 -5.87 28.90 8.34
N ARG A 245 -6.57 29.90 7.80
CA ARG A 245 -6.73 31.21 8.45
C ARG A 245 -7.76 31.12 9.58
N ALA A 246 -7.40 31.61 10.76
CA ALA A 246 -8.34 31.75 11.88
C ALA A 246 -9.37 32.85 11.59
N VAL A 247 -10.66 32.57 11.82
CA VAL A 247 -11.79 33.47 11.49
C VAL A 247 -12.87 33.48 12.59
N ASN A 248 -13.84 34.41 12.46
CA ASN A 248 -15.10 34.45 13.21
C ASN A 248 -14.94 34.32 14.75
N GLY A 249 -14.08 35.16 15.35
CA GLY A 249 -13.80 35.14 16.79
C GLY A 249 -12.64 34.23 17.20
N THR A 250 -12.15 33.39 16.30
CA THR A 250 -10.86 32.71 16.46
C THR A 250 -9.74 33.74 16.30
N SER A 251 -8.88 33.89 17.31
CA SER A 251 -7.81 34.87 17.28
C SER A 251 -6.80 34.60 16.15
N ALA A 252 -6.34 35.66 15.47
CA ALA A 252 -5.61 35.55 14.21
C ALA A 252 -4.24 34.87 14.33
N ASP A 253 -3.62 34.93 15.51
CA ASP A 253 -2.39 34.23 15.88
C ASP A 253 -2.51 32.69 15.83
N LYS A 254 -3.75 32.15 15.95
CA LYS A 254 -4.04 30.72 15.77
C LYS A 254 -4.04 30.26 14.30
N THR A 255 -3.75 31.15 13.35
CA THR A 255 -3.64 30.81 11.91
C THR A 255 -2.50 29.82 11.70
N VAL A 256 -2.81 28.64 11.14
CA VAL A 256 -1.82 27.59 10.88
C VAL A 256 -1.28 27.73 9.45
N PRO A 257 0.01 28.10 9.25
CA PRO A 257 0.62 28.11 7.92
C PRO A 257 0.78 26.68 7.41
N LEU A 258 0.77 26.51 6.08
CA LEU A 258 0.86 25.24 5.38
C LEU A 258 1.91 25.34 4.27
N THR A 259 2.77 24.33 4.14
CA THR A 259 3.83 24.28 3.13
C THR A 259 3.61 23.16 2.11
N ASP A 260 4.04 23.39 0.86
CA ASP A 260 4.21 22.37 -0.18
C ASP A 260 5.60 21.72 -0.16
N GLU A 261 6.53 22.22 0.67
CA GLU A 261 7.82 21.57 0.89
C GLU A 261 7.63 20.17 1.51
N GLY A 262 8.40 19.21 1.02
CA GLY A 262 8.37 17.84 1.54
C GLY A 262 7.05 17.09 1.32
N ILE A 263 6.17 17.51 0.40
CA ILE A 263 4.98 16.72 0.02
C ILE A 263 5.31 15.57 -0.94
N ALA A 264 6.40 15.68 -1.70
CA ALA A 264 6.92 14.64 -2.61
C ALA A 264 7.95 13.74 -1.91
N TRP A 265 8.31 12.61 -2.53
CA TRP A 265 9.28 11.68 -1.93
C TRP A 265 10.70 12.20 -2.09
N ALA A 266 11.54 12.11 -1.05
CA ALA A 266 12.94 12.55 -1.13
C ALA A 266 13.72 11.90 -2.30
N THR A 267 13.34 10.67 -2.69
CA THR A 267 13.92 9.94 -3.83
C THR A 267 13.44 10.41 -5.21
N ASP A 268 12.38 11.22 -5.31
CA ASP A 268 11.96 11.82 -6.59
C ASP A 268 13.01 12.81 -7.12
N SER A 269 13.80 13.44 -6.25
CA SER A 269 14.92 14.31 -6.62
C SER A 269 16.00 13.65 -7.50
N ASN A 270 16.11 12.31 -7.47
CA ASN A 270 17.00 11.56 -8.35
C ASN A 270 16.41 11.39 -9.77
N ARG A 271 15.08 11.31 -9.87
CA ARG A 271 14.34 10.97 -11.11
C ARG A 271 13.85 12.19 -11.87
N PHE A 272 13.42 13.23 -11.17
CA PHE A 272 12.92 14.46 -11.75
C PHE A 272 14.04 15.51 -11.78
N GLN A 273 14.58 15.78 -12.96
CA GLN A 273 15.70 16.68 -13.19
C GLN A 273 15.28 17.90 -14.00
N LYS A 274 15.99 19.03 -13.83
CA LYS A 274 15.81 20.20 -14.70
C LYS A 274 16.06 19.81 -16.16
N THR A 275 15.15 20.21 -17.04
CA THR A 275 15.25 19.92 -18.48
C THR A 275 16.44 20.63 -19.15
N ARG A 276 17.00 19.97 -20.16
CA ARG A 276 18.09 20.48 -21.02
C ARG A 276 17.61 20.85 -22.44
N TYR A 277 16.30 20.81 -22.71
CA TYR A 277 15.75 21.35 -23.96
C TYR A 277 15.91 22.86 -24.03
N ASN A 278 16.11 23.38 -25.24
CA ASN A 278 15.90 24.80 -25.52
C ASN A 278 14.38 25.07 -25.67
N TYR A 279 13.89 26.21 -25.16
CA TYR A 279 12.46 26.54 -25.13
C TYR A 279 11.83 26.61 -26.53
N THR A 280 12.63 26.91 -27.55
CA THR A 280 12.20 26.95 -28.97
C THR A 280 11.86 25.57 -29.56
N GLU A 281 12.27 24.49 -28.91
CA GLU A 281 12.08 23.11 -29.40
C GLU A 281 10.90 22.38 -28.74
N ILE A 282 10.22 23.03 -27.79
CA ILE A 282 9.21 22.44 -26.92
C ILE A 282 7.97 23.33 -26.79
N VAL A 283 6.81 22.69 -26.65
CA VAL A 283 5.54 23.35 -26.33
C VAL A 283 4.95 22.78 -25.04
N PRO A 284 4.16 23.57 -24.29
CA PRO A 284 3.42 23.07 -23.15
C PRO A 284 2.36 22.02 -23.58
N PRO A 285 1.91 21.14 -22.67
CA PRO A 285 0.77 20.26 -22.90
C PRO A 285 -0.50 21.07 -23.23
N PRO A 286 -1.41 20.58 -24.09
CA PRO A 286 -2.62 21.30 -24.49
C PRO A 286 -3.46 21.89 -23.35
N ASN A 287 -3.65 21.15 -22.25
CA ASN A 287 -4.42 21.62 -21.10
C ASN A 287 -3.71 22.70 -20.27
N TRP A 288 -2.40 22.91 -20.46
CA TRP A 288 -1.63 23.91 -19.73
C TRP A 288 -1.67 25.29 -20.40
N TYR A 289 -2.51 25.48 -21.44
CA TYR A 289 -2.57 26.72 -22.22
C TYR A 289 -2.84 27.97 -21.36
N LYS A 290 -3.66 27.88 -20.30
CA LYS A 290 -3.91 29.02 -19.40
C LYS A 290 -2.67 29.43 -18.60
N LYS A 291 -1.86 28.45 -18.16
CA LYS A 291 -0.57 28.69 -17.49
C LYS A 291 0.52 29.19 -18.43
N PHE A 292 0.46 28.83 -19.72
CA PHE A 292 1.46 29.15 -20.74
C PHE A 292 0.81 29.63 -22.06
N PRO A 293 0.07 30.76 -22.07
CA PRO A 293 -0.78 31.15 -23.21
C PRO A 293 0.02 31.55 -24.46
N ASN A 294 1.24 32.05 -24.26
CA ASN A 294 2.19 32.37 -25.33
C ASN A 294 3.24 31.26 -25.53
N GLY A 295 2.99 30.05 -25.03
CA GLY A 295 3.93 28.93 -25.05
C GLY A 295 5.11 29.11 -24.08
N TYR A 296 6.22 28.44 -24.38
CA TYR A 296 7.45 28.52 -23.60
C TYR A 296 8.41 29.61 -24.11
N ASN A 297 9.14 30.21 -23.17
CA ASN A 297 10.16 31.23 -23.39
C ASN A 297 11.38 30.94 -22.49
N ALA A 298 12.41 31.79 -22.54
CA ALA A 298 13.66 31.58 -21.81
C ALA A 298 13.54 31.55 -20.27
N THR A 299 12.43 31.98 -19.68
CA THR A 299 12.26 32.10 -18.21
C THR A 299 11.10 31.30 -17.62
N ASN A 300 10.10 30.91 -18.43
CA ASN A 300 8.88 30.25 -17.93
C ASN A 300 8.88 28.71 -18.04
N VAL A 301 9.89 28.09 -18.67
CA VAL A 301 9.99 26.61 -18.76
C VAL A 301 10.02 26.00 -17.35
N PRO A 302 9.07 25.11 -17.00
CA PRO A 302 8.93 24.63 -15.63
C PRO A 302 10.07 23.68 -15.24
N ASP A 303 10.67 23.96 -14.09
CA ASP A 303 11.65 23.10 -13.46
C ASP A 303 10.95 22.00 -12.66
N ILE A 304 10.86 20.81 -13.24
CA ILE A 304 10.20 19.66 -12.63
C ILE A 304 10.98 19.06 -11.45
N SER A 305 12.24 19.44 -11.23
CA SER A 305 13.04 18.98 -10.09
C SER A 305 12.67 19.67 -8.78
N THR A 306 12.18 20.92 -8.85
CA THR A 306 11.76 21.73 -7.69
C THR A 306 10.24 21.90 -7.59
N TRP A 307 9.44 21.15 -8.37
CA TRP A 307 7.98 21.28 -8.41
C TRP A 307 7.29 20.05 -7.80
N PRO A 308 7.10 19.97 -6.47
CA PRO A 308 6.71 18.74 -5.80
C PRO A 308 5.25 18.32 -6.06
N GLN A 309 4.35 19.25 -6.38
CA GLN A 309 2.98 18.93 -6.81
C GLN A 309 2.98 18.13 -8.12
N PHE A 310 3.85 18.50 -9.07
CA PHE A 310 4.02 17.77 -10.33
C PHE A 310 4.60 16.38 -10.09
N GLN A 311 5.62 16.26 -9.24
CA GLN A 311 6.21 14.96 -8.85
C GLN A 311 5.16 14.04 -8.19
N ASN A 312 4.35 14.58 -7.28
CA ASN A 312 3.23 13.88 -6.65
C ASN A 312 2.16 13.45 -7.66
N TRP A 313 1.85 14.27 -8.67
CA TRP A 313 0.90 13.91 -9.72
C TRP A 313 1.44 12.81 -10.65
N MET A 314 2.71 12.92 -11.06
CA MET A 314 3.43 11.98 -11.95
C MET A 314 3.71 10.59 -11.33
N ARG A 315 3.15 10.30 -10.15
CA ARG A 315 3.00 8.96 -9.56
C ARG A 315 1.51 8.54 -9.65
N PRO A 316 1.04 7.86 -10.71
CA PRO A 316 -0.38 7.53 -10.87
C PRO A 316 -0.95 6.71 -9.69
N ALA A 317 -2.21 6.97 -9.35
CA ALA A 317 -2.90 6.22 -8.29
C ALA A 317 -3.39 4.85 -8.79
N ALA A 318 -3.43 3.85 -7.91
CA ALA A 318 -3.86 2.48 -8.24
C ALA A 318 -5.38 2.31 -8.35
N LEU A 319 -6.17 3.25 -7.81
CA LEU A 319 -7.64 3.21 -7.76
C LEU A 319 -8.22 4.49 -8.38
N ALA A 320 -9.50 4.44 -8.78
CA ALA A 320 -10.22 5.59 -9.35
C ALA A 320 -10.62 6.66 -8.31
N THR A 321 -10.50 6.34 -7.03
CA THR A 321 -10.67 7.27 -5.91
C THR A 321 -9.39 7.26 -5.09
N PHE A 322 -8.77 8.43 -4.90
CA PHE A 322 -7.45 8.55 -4.28
C PHE A 322 -7.19 9.93 -3.69
N ASN A 323 -6.29 9.98 -2.72
CA ASN A 323 -5.77 11.21 -2.12
C ASN A 323 -4.41 11.59 -2.74
N LYS A 324 -4.12 12.89 -2.84
CA LYS A 324 -2.82 13.46 -3.18
C LYS A 324 -2.48 14.55 -2.17
N LEU A 325 -1.26 14.53 -1.63
CA LEU A 325 -0.85 15.52 -0.64
C LEU A 325 -0.64 16.87 -1.34
N ALA A 326 -1.37 17.88 -0.88
CA ALA A 326 -1.35 19.23 -1.44
C ALA A 326 -0.42 20.14 -0.61
N LEU A 327 -0.65 20.19 0.71
CA LEU A 327 0.11 20.95 1.68
C LEU A 327 0.19 20.20 3.02
N ARG A 328 1.16 20.54 3.88
CA ARG A 328 1.34 19.96 5.23
C ARG A 328 1.79 20.99 6.26
N ASN A 329 1.63 20.67 7.54
CA ASN A 329 2.37 21.28 8.64
C ASN A 329 2.68 20.21 9.69
N ASP A 330 3.96 20.03 10.02
CA ASP A 330 4.43 18.92 10.85
C ASP A 330 4.45 19.22 12.36
N THR A 331 4.31 20.48 12.77
CA THR A 331 4.52 20.93 14.16
C THR A 331 3.33 21.64 14.78
N ALA A 332 2.48 22.31 13.99
CA ALA A 332 1.33 23.04 14.49
C ALA A 332 0.20 22.12 14.93
N THR A 333 -0.54 22.56 15.96
CA THR A 333 -1.85 22.02 16.34
C THR A 333 -2.92 22.98 15.84
N LEU A 334 -3.97 22.44 15.22
CA LEU A 334 -5.17 23.21 14.90
C LEU A 334 -6.03 23.26 16.17
N GLU A 335 -6.04 24.41 16.82
CA GLU A 335 -6.78 24.64 18.07
C GLU A 335 -8.30 24.61 17.85
N ALA A 336 -9.07 24.54 18.96
CA ALA A 336 -10.51 24.77 18.87
C ALA A 336 -10.80 26.21 18.37
N GLY A 337 -11.71 26.33 17.40
CA GLY A 337 -12.00 27.56 16.65
C GLY A 337 -12.69 27.30 15.30
N GLN A 338 -12.85 28.34 14.50
CA GLN A 338 -13.30 28.29 13.11
C GLN A 338 -12.18 28.76 12.18
N TYR A 339 -11.97 27.99 11.11
CA TYR A 339 -10.86 28.15 10.18
C TYR A 339 -11.37 28.28 8.74
N GLN A 340 -10.60 28.95 7.89
CA GLN A 340 -10.87 29.12 6.47
C GLN A 340 -9.71 28.63 5.59
N ILE A 341 -10.07 27.97 4.49
CA ILE A 341 -9.19 27.68 3.35
C ILE A 341 -9.82 28.31 2.09
N ASP A 342 -9.00 28.95 1.26
CA ASP A 342 -9.42 29.44 -0.07
C ASP A 342 -8.97 28.42 -1.12
N ILE A 343 -9.87 28.08 -2.05
CA ILE A 343 -9.64 27.10 -3.12
C ILE A 343 -9.93 27.75 -4.48
N GLY A 344 -8.91 27.97 -5.31
CA GLY A 344 -9.09 28.41 -6.70
C GLY A 344 -9.55 27.25 -7.58
N LEU A 345 -10.63 27.44 -8.32
CA LEU A 345 -11.31 26.38 -9.06
C LEU A 345 -10.87 26.39 -10.53
N HIS A 346 -9.95 25.48 -10.86
CA HIS A 346 -9.29 25.40 -12.17
C HIS A 346 -9.38 24.01 -12.81
N PHE A 347 -9.72 22.97 -12.03
CA PHE A 347 -9.84 21.58 -12.47
C PHE A 347 -11.32 21.13 -12.54
N PRO A 348 -11.93 21.00 -13.75
CA PRO A 348 -13.33 20.63 -13.90
C PRO A 348 -13.55 19.11 -13.75
N VAL A 349 -14.35 18.70 -12.75
CA VAL A 349 -14.65 17.28 -12.48
C VAL A 349 -16.04 16.82 -12.95
N LEU A 350 -16.99 17.74 -13.03
CA LEU A 350 -18.38 17.45 -13.36
C LEU A 350 -18.59 16.80 -14.76
N PRO A 351 -17.85 17.18 -15.84
CA PRO A 351 -18.09 16.65 -17.19
C PRO A 351 -17.90 15.13 -17.34
N TYR A 352 -17.16 14.48 -16.44
CA TYR A 352 -16.98 13.01 -16.42
C TYR A 352 -17.67 12.35 -15.21
N ASN A 353 -18.60 13.05 -14.55
CA ASN A 353 -19.23 12.64 -13.29
C ASN A 353 -18.19 12.31 -12.20
N GLY A 354 -17.13 13.12 -12.13
CA GLY A 354 -16.11 13.10 -11.10
C GLY A 354 -16.47 13.98 -9.92
N LYS A 355 -15.75 13.79 -8.81
CA LYS A 355 -15.86 14.63 -7.61
C LYS A 355 -14.50 15.02 -7.06
N LYS A 356 -14.41 16.20 -6.45
CA LYS A 356 -13.21 16.73 -5.78
C LYS A 356 -13.52 17.16 -4.35
N TYR A 357 -12.62 16.78 -3.44
CA TYR A 357 -12.73 17.06 -2.01
C TYR A 357 -11.41 17.59 -1.47
N ILE A 358 -11.47 18.44 -0.44
CA ILE A 358 -10.35 18.58 0.50
C ILE A 358 -10.48 17.49 1.56
N TYR A 359 -9.35 16.94 1.97
CA TYR A 359 -9.26 15.94 3.02
C TYR A 359 -8.16 16.35 4.01
N ILE A 360 -8.57 16.88 5.16
CA ILE A 360 -7.70 17.32 6.25
C ILE A 360 -7.60 16.17 7.24
N THR A 361 -6.39 15.71 7.56
CA THR A 361 -6.20 14.55 8.44
C THR A 361 -4.93 14.66 9.26
N GLN A 362 -4.95 14.08 10.46
CA GLN A 362 -3.75 13.67 11.19
C GLN A 362 -3.08 12.46 10.50
N ARG A 363 -1.85 12.12 10.93
CA ARG A 363 -1.18 10.87 10.54
C ARG A 363 -0.82 10.01 11.76
N SER A 364 -1.18 8.74 11.74
CA SER A 364 -0.67 7.70 12.64
C SER A 364 0.57 6.98 12.06
N VAL A 365 1.15 6.07 12.85
CA VAL A 365 2.18 5.13 12.41
C VAL A 365 1.73 4.28 11.20
N ILE A 366 0.42 3.99 11.10
CA ILE A 366 -0.17 3.10 10.09
C ILE A 366 -0.63 3.89 8.84
N GLY A 367 -0.93 5.18 8.98
CA GLY A 367 -1.46 6.03 7.90
C GLY A 367 -2.54 7.01 8.41
N GLY A 368 -3.48 7.36 7.54
CA GLY A 368 -4.76 8.00 7.94
C GLY A 368 -5.77 6.97 8.49
N LYS A 369 -7.00 7.39 8.78
CA LYS A 369 -8.06 6.52 9.34
C LYS A 369 -8.40 5.39 8.36
N ASN A 370 -8.21 4.14 8.80
CA ASN A 370 -8.52 2.93 8.05
C ASN A 370 -8.68 1.71 8.99
N ASP A 371 -9.88 1.55 9.52
CA ASP A 371 -10.20 0.54 10.53
C ASP A 371 -10.18 -0.91 9.98
N PHE A 372 -10.25 -1.08 8.65
CA PHE A 372 -10.28 -2.39 7.97
C PHE A 372 -9.13 -3.31 8.38
N LEU A 373 -7.90 -2.78 8.53
CA LEU A 373 -6.74 -3.62 8.80
C LEU A 373 -6.77 -4.18 10.23
N GLY A 374 -7.14 -3.36 11.22
CA GLY A 374 -7.32 -3.81 12.60
C GLY A 374 -8.47 -4.82 12.73
N ILE A 375 -9.63 -4.50 12.13
CA ILE A 375 -10.80 -5.40 12.09
C ILE A 375 -10.46 -6.74 11.44
N SER A 376 -9.75 -6.75 10.31
CA SER A 376 -9.35 -7.98 9.61
C SER A 376 -8.48 -8.90 10.46
N TRP A 377 -7.56 -8.33 11.25
CA TRP A 377 -6.70 -9.10 12.16
C TRP A 377 -7.49 -9.66 13.35
N ILE A 378 -8.42 -8.88 13.93
CA ILE A 378 -9.33 -9.34 14.99
C ILE A 378 -10.21 -10.49 14.48
N VAL A 379 -10.79 -10.36 13.28
CA VAL A 379 -11.64 -11.40 12.67
C VAL A 379 -10.85 -12.66 12.37
N ALA A 380 -9.66 -12.56 11.77
CA ALA A 380 -8.79 -13.71 11.50
C ALA A 380 -8.35 -14.43 12.78
N GLY A 381 -7.96 -13.67 13.82
CA GLY A 381 -7.63 -14.21 15.14
C GLY A 381 -8.83 -14.88 15.83
N GLY A 382 -10.01 -14.28 15.74
CA GLY A 382 -11.27 -14.84 16.26
C GLY A 382 -11.65 -16.15 15.58
N ILE A 383 -11.53 -16.23 14.25
CA ILE A 383 -11.74 -17.47 13.49
C ILE A 383 -10.74 -18.55 13.93
N CYS A 384 -9.46 -18.22 14.10
CA CYS A 384 -8.46 -19.16 14.61
C CYS A 384 -8.79 -19.65 16.03
N PHE A 385 -9.27 -18.77 16.91
CA PHE A 385 -9.69 -19.13 18.27
C PHE A 385 -10.89 -20.07 18.27
N VAL A 386 -11.95 -19.75 17.51
CA VAL A 386 -13.16 -20.58 17.39
C VAL A 386 -12.81 -21.97 16.82
N LEU A 387 -12.01 -22.03 15.75
CA LEU A 387 -11.55 -23.31 15.18
C LEU A 387 -10.69 -24.11 16.18
N GLY A 388 -9.77 -23.46 16.90
CA GLY A 388 -8.96 -24.10 17.93
C GLY A 388 -9.80 -24.68 19.06
N LEU A 389 -10.79 -23.93 19.55
CA LEU A 389 -11.74 -24.38 20.58
C LEU A 389 -12.63 -25.52 20.09
N THR A 390 -13.16 -25.45 18.86
CA THR A 390 -13.97 -26.52 18.27
C THR A 390 -13.16 -27.81 18.09
N LEU A 391 -11.92 -27.72 17.60
CA LEU A 391 -11.02 -28.88 17.48
C LEU A 391 -10.64 -29.46 18.85
N LEU A 392 -10.47 -28.61 19.87
CA LEU A 392 -10.25 -29.04 21.26
C LEU A 392 -11.45 -29.82 21.79
N VAL A 393 -12.67 -29.30 21.66
CA VAL A 393 -13.89 -29.99 22.08
C VAL A 393 -14.07 -31.32 21.34
N ILE A 394 -13.88 -31.36 20.01
CA ILE A 394 -13.95 -32.60 19.23
C ILE A 394 -12.90 -33.61 19.71
N ASN A 395 -11.66 -33.18 19.99
CA ASN A 395 -10.59 -34.05 20.47
C ASN A 395 -10.86 -34.62 21.88
N PHE A 396 -11.59 -33.90 22.74
CA PHE A 396 -12.04 -34.41 24.05
C PHE A 396 -13.26 -35.33 23.96
N VAL A 397 -14.25 -35.01 23.12
CA VAL A 397 -15.51 -35.79 23.01
C VAL A 397 -15.34 -37.04 22.14
N LYS A 398 -14.45 -37.02 21.14
CA LYS A 398 -14.15 -38.16 20.26
C LYS A 398 -12.63 -38.33 20.07
N PRO A 399 -11.89 -38.72 21.13
CA PRO A 399 -10.44 -38.91 21.06
C PRO A 399 -10.06 -40.05 20.11
N ARG A 400 -9.42 -39.72 18.99
CA ARG A 400 -8.88 -40.70 18.02
C ARG A 400 -7.40 -40.96 18.31
N LYS A 401 -7.00 -42.23 18.40
CA LYS A 401 -5.59 -42.63 18.49
C LYS A 401 -4.87 -42.34 17.16
N THR A 402 -3.80 -41.55 17.21
CA THR A 402 -2.95 -41.27 16.04
C THR A 402 -2.33 -42.56 15.50
N GLY A 403 -2.40 -42.80 14.19
CA GLY A 403 -1.83 -43.99 13.57
C GLY A 403 -2.59 -45.30 13.84
N ASP A 404 -3.86 -45.24 14.25
CA ASP A 404 -4.67 -46.44 14.48
C ASP A 404 -4.90 -47.25 13.19
N VAL A 405 -4.32 -48.45 13.14
CA VAL A 405 -4.41 -49.38 12.00
C VAL A 405 -5.81 -49.93 11.77
N ASN A 406 -6.69 -49.91 12.77
CA ASN A 406 -8.09 -50.35 12.61
C ASN A 406 -8.91 -49.37 11.76
N LEU A 407 -8.37 -48.18 11.49
CA LEU A 407 -8.99 -47.13 10.68
C LEU A 407 -8.39 -47.02 9.26
N LEU A 408 -7.63 -48.04 8.84
CA LEU A 408 -7.22 -48.26 7.45
C LEU A 408 -8.37 -48.94 6.69
N SER A 409 -8.67 -48.49 5.47
CA SER A 409 -9.88 -48.90 4.74
C SER A 409 -10.00 -50.42 4.58
N TRP A 410 -8.94 -51.09 4.15
CA TRP A 410 -8.90 -52.55 3.96
C TRP A 410 -9.13 -53.34 5.27
N ASN A 411 -8.73 -52.79 6.42
CA ASN A 411 -9.00 -53.40 7.72
C ASN A 411 -10.48 -53.21 8.10
N GLN A 412 -11.06 -52.02 7.90
CA GLN A 412 -12.49 -51.78 8.10
C GLN A 412 -13.37 -52.64 7.17
N GLU A 413 -12.97 -52.79 5.91
CA GLU A 413 -13.61 -53.68 4.93
C GLU A 413 -13.47 -55.16 5.30
N LYS A 414 -12.38 -55.55 5.97
CA LYS A 414 -12.26 -56.90 6.52
C LYS A 414 -13.23 -57.08 7.69
N THR A 415 -13.17 -56.21 8.72
CA THR A 415 -14.05 -56.31 9.89
C THR A 415 -15.52 -56.34 9.50
N LYS A 416 -15.97 -55.51 8.55
CA LYS A 416 -17.36 -55.53 8.04
C LYS A 416 -17.75 -56.85 7.37
N ARG A 417 -16.84 -57.50 6.65
CA ARG A 417 -17.09 -58.82 6.03
C ARG A 417 -17.13 -59.93 7.08
N ASP A 418 -16.24 -59.85 8.07
CA ASP A 418 -16.19 -60.80 9.19
C ASP A 418 -17.48 -60.67 10.05
N GLU A 419 -17.93 -59.43 10.33
CA GLU A 419 -19.22 -59.10 10.98
C GLU A 419 -20.43 -59.60 10.18
N GLN A 420 -20.48 -59.34 8.86
CA GLN A 420 -21.57 -59.84 8.00
C GLN A 420 -21.61 -61.36 7.94
N SER A 421 -20.45 -62.03 7.92
CA SER A 421 -20.35 -63.50 7.94
C SER A 421 -20.82 -64.07 9.28
N ALA A 422 -20.44 -63.43 10.39
CA ALA A 422 -20.92 -63.82 11.73
C ALA A 422 -22.42 -63.60 11.90
N ALA A 423 -22.97 -62.50 11.39
CA ALA A 423 -24.41 -62.22 11.40
C ALA A 423 -25.20 -63.23 10.57
N ALA A 424 -24.70 -63.61 9.38
CA ALA A 424 -25.30 -64.66 8.56
C ALA A 424 -25.25 -66.03 9.25
N ALA A 425 -24.14 -66.38 9.91
CA ALA A 425 -24.03 -67.62 10.68
C ALA A 425 -24.98 -67.65 11.90
N ALA A 426 -25.14 -66.52 12.59
CA ALA A 426 -26.08 -66.40 13.72
C ALA A 426 -27.55 -66.50 13.27
N ALA A 427 -27.90 -65.90 12.13
CA ALA A 427 -29.23 -66.04 11.53
C ALA A 427 -29.49 -67.49 11.03
N GLY A 428 -28.45 -68.19 10.59
CA GLY A 428 -28.51 -69.59 10.17
C GLY A 428 -28.64 -70.62 11.29
N TYR A 429 -28.53 -70.23 12.57
CA TYR A 429 -28.68 -71.12 13.73
C TYR A 429 -30.11 -71.05 14.34
N GLY A 430 -31.09 -70.58 13.56
CA GLY A 430 -32.45 -70.23 14.00
C GLY A 430 -33.58 -71.16 13.53
N ASP A 431 -33.29 -72.25 12.83
CA ASP A 431 -34.26 -73.31 12.48
C ASP A 431 -33.55 -74.68 12.40
N GLY A 432 -34.29 -75.77 12.60
CA GLY A 432 -33.76 -77.14 12.57
C GLY A 432 -33.89 -77.93 13.88
N SER A 433 -35.13 -78.05 14.41
CA SER A 433 -35.44 -79.03 15.46
C SER A 433 -36.58 -79.97 15.03
N SER A 434 -36.40 -81.26 15.34
CA SER A 434 -37.35 -82.38 15.19
C SER A 434 -37.51 -83.03 13.80
N THR A 435 -37.84 -84.34 13.84
CA THR A 435 -38.04 -85.30 12.73
C THR A 435 -36.79 -85.69 11.92
N GLY A 436 -36.51 -86.97 11.66
CA GLY A 436 -37.09 -88.22 12.20
C GLY A 436 -36.64 -89.48 11.43
N PHE A 437 -36.70 -90.66 12.06
CA PHE A 437 -36.35 -92.00 11.51
C PHE A 437 -34.85 -92.14 11.12
N GLU A 438 -34.22 -93.31 11.01
CA GLU A 438 -34.55 -94.75 11.22
C GLU A 438 -33.26 -95.40 11.82
N LYS A 439 -33.22 -96.54 12.51
CA LYS A 439 -34.06 -97.75 12.52
C LYS A 439 -33.84 -98.54 13.82
#